data_AF-A0AAV5T5I0-F1
#
_entry.id   AF-A0AAV5T5I0-F1
#
_cell.length_a   1.000
_cell.length_b   1.000
_cell.length_c   1.000
_cell.angle_alpha   90.00
_cell.angle_beta   90.00
_cell.angle_gamma   90.00
#
_symmetry.space_group_name_H-M   'P 1'
#
loop_
_entity.id
_entity.type
_entity.pdbx_description
1 polymer ?
#
loop_
_entity_poly.entity_id
_entity_poly.type
_entity_poly.pdbx_seq_one_letter_code
_entity_poly.pdbx_strand_id
1 'polypeptide(L)'
;SLVDHFQGPLFVTHYTVDQKPFYMKRNGEGEAECFGLLCPFVGKLGGGSLRVSTSAELLSQSPDNKSHKTLMVRCSLRVREQVKSGEFGIGFERLLQMMLDIRNIKD
;
A
#
# COMPACT_ATOMS: atom_id res chain seq x y z
N SER A 1 20.01 8.41 -6.40
CA SER A 1 18.63 8.10 -5.98
C SER A 1 18.35 8.78 -4.64
N LEU A 2 17.09 8.91 -4.19
CA LEU A 2 16.78 9.45 -2.85
C LEU A 2 17.49 8.67 -1.75
N VAL A 3 17.58 7.35 -1.91
CA VAL A 3 18.28 6.46 -0.99
C VAL A 3 19.78 6.78 -0.91
N ASP A 4 20.42 7.11 -2.04
CA ASP A 4 21.83 7.53 -2.06
C ASP A 4 22.00 8.93 -1.43
N HIS A 5 21.01 9.82 -1.56
CA HIS A 5 21.09 11.14 -0.93
C HIS A 5 21.01 11.04 0.60
N PHE A 6 20.12 10.20 1.12
CA PHE A 6 19.93 9.99 2.57
C PHE A 6 20.79 8.87 3.15
N GLN A 7 21.65 8.24 2.33
CA GLN A 7 22.62 7.21 2.73
C GLN A 7 21.97 6.04 3.52
N GLY A 8 20.73 5.67 3.18
CA GLY A 8 20.03 4.61 3.89
C GLY A 8 18.59 4.37 3.45
N PRO A 9 17.93 3.32 3.99
CA PRO A 9 16.54 3.02 3.70
C PRO A 9 15.60 4.17 4.09
N LEU A 10 14.61 4.45 3.24
CA LEU A 10 13.71 5.58 3.41
C LEU A 10 12.25 5.17 3.22
N PHE A 11 11.40 5.64 4.14
CA PHE A 11 9.95 5.57 3.97
C PHE A 11 9.46 6.82 3.24
N VAL A 12 8.83 6.62 2.09
CA VAL A 12 8.05 7.65 1.42
C VAL A 12 6.59 7.41 1.79
N THR A 13 5.94 8.40 2.37
CA THR A 13 4.55 8.31 2.84
C THR A 13 3.65 9.27 2.07
N HIS A 14 2.33 9.16 2.24
CA HIS A 14 1.36 10.14 1.76
C HIS A 14 1.42 10.37 0.24
N TYR A 15 1.28 9.28 -0.51
CA TYR A 15 1.18 9.40 -1.97
C TYR A 15 -0.20 9.95 -2.37
N THR A 16 -0.26 10.71 -3.47
CA THR A 16 -1.51 11.21 -4.07
C THR A 16 -2.50 10.07 -4.35
N VAL A 17 -3.79 10.29 -4.04
CA VAL A 17 -4.84 9.25 -4.16
C VAL A 17 -5.03 8.74 -5.59
N ASP A 18 -4.78 9.56 -6.60
CA ASP A 18 -4.96 9.21 -8.02
C ASP A 18 -4.04 8.08 -8.49
N GLN A 19 -2.91 7.91 -7.79
CA GLN A 19 -1.91 6.88 -8.09
C GLN A 19 -2.07 5.63 -7.21
N LYS A 20 -3.12 5.60 -6.36
CA LYS A 20 -3.31 4.54 -5.36
C LYS A 20 -4.65 3.85 -5.52
N PRO A 21 -4.72 2.55 -5.17
CA PRO A 21 -5.97 1.82 -5.20
C PRO A 21 -7.04 2.41 -4.29
N PHE A 22 -8.30 2.35 -4.73
CA PHE A 22 -9.46 2.88 -4.03
C PHE A 22 -9.75 2.27 -2.65
N TYR A 23 -9.13 1.13 -2.31
CA TYR A 23 -9.30 0.49 -1.00
C TYR A 23 -8.36 1.07 0.07
N MET A 24 -7.43 1.95 -0.30
CA MET A 24 -6.54 2.64 0.63
C MET A 24 -7.28 3.79 1.29
N LYS A 25 -7.11 3.92 2.61
CA LYS A 25 -7.68 5.04 3.34
C LYS A 25 -7.09 6.35 2.81
N ARG A 26 -7.94 7.36 2.65
CA ARG A 26 -7.57 8.69 2.16
C ARG A 26 -7.58 9.68 3.32
N ASN A 27 -6.65 10.63 3.32
CA ASN A 27 -6.69 11.78 4.21
C ASN A 27 -7.53 12.91 3.58
N GLY A 28 -7.81 13.96 4.36
CA GLY A 28 -8.59 15.12 3.90
C GLY A 28 -7.88 15.98 2.86
N GLU A 29 -6.62 15.68 2.53
CA GLU A 29 -5.72 16.50 1.70
C GLU A 29 -5.49 15.90 0.31
N GLY A 30 -6.19 14.82 -0.04
CA GLY A 30 -6.05 14.17 -1.35
C GLY A 30 -4.89 13.17 -1.42
N GLU A 31 -4.43 12.69 -0.27
CA GLU A 31 -3.37 11.69 -0.17
C GLU A 31 -3.91 10.39 0.42
N ALA A 32 -3.24 9.28 0.09
CA ALA A 32 -3.53 7.98 0.68
C ALA A 32 -2.62 7.75 1.90
N GLU A 33 -3.22 7.25 2.98
CA GLU A 33 -2.57 6.80 4.21
C GLU A 33 -1.75 5.53 3.93
N CYS A 34 -0.60 5.71 3.27
CA CYS A 34 0.24 4.63 2.78
C CYS A 34 1.72 4.99 2.85
N PHE A 35 2.55 3.96 2.77
CA PHE A 35 3.99 4.09 2.75
C PHE A 35 4.62 3.16 1.71
N GLY A 36 5.79 3.56 1.20
CA GLY A 36 6.71 2.73 0.44
C GLY A 36 8.07 2.73 1.10
N LEU A 37 8.66 1.56 1.26
CA LEU A 37 10.03 1.40 1.75
C LEU A 37 10.98 1.32 0.56
N LEU A 38 11.85 2.32 0.43
CA LEU A 38 12.94 2.36 -0.54
C LEU A 38 14.23 1.91 0.16
N CYS A 39 14.93 0.94 -0.42
CA CYS A 39 16.20 0.44 0.07
C CYS A 39 17.29 0.56 -1.01
N PRO A 40 18.57 0.60 -0.61
CA PRO A 40 19.70 0.69 -1.54
C PRO A 40 19.69 -0.49 -2.52
N PHE A 41 20.11 -0.23 -3.76
CA PHE A 41 20.25 -1.20 -4.86
C PHE A 41 18.95 -1.87 -5.36
N VAL A 42 18.03 -2.25 -4.46
CA VAL A 42 16.76 -2.94 -4.78
C VAL A 42 15.60 -1.98 -5.05
N GLY A 43 15.76 -0.69 -4.74
CA GLY A 43 14.71 0.32 -4.90
C GLY A 43 13.54 0.07 -3.95
N LYS A 44 12.30 0.00 -4.45
CA LYS A 44 11.14 -0.26 -3.58
C LYS A 44 11.14 -1.71 -3.10
N LEU A 45 11.46 -1.91 -1.84
CA LEU A 45 11.47 -3.21 -1.16
C LEU A 45 10.06 -3.64 -0.75
N GLY A 46 9.27 -2.70 -0.25
CA GLY A 46 7.93 -2.99 0.25
C GLY A 46 7.03 -1.76 0.30
N GLY A 47 5.81 -1.96 0.77
CA GLY A 47 4.88 -0.87 1.01
C GLY A 47 3.61 -1.37 1.69
N GLY A 48 2.92 -0.44 2.33
CA GLY A 48 1.69 -0.73 3.04
C GLY A 48 0.74 0.44 3.01
N SER A 49 -0.48 0.19 3.47
CA SER A 49 -1.54 1.20 3.55
C SER A 49 -2.51 0.86 4.66
N LEU A 50 -3.08 1.90 5.26
CA LEU A 50 -4.32 1.75 6.01
C LEU A 50 -5.46 1.40 5.05
N ARG A 51 -6.37 0.54 5.50
CA ARG A 51 -7.58 0.16 4.75
C ARG A 51 -8.72 1.08 5.12
N VAL A 52 -9.60 1.32 4.15
CA VAL A 52 -10.89 1.96 4.40
C VAL A 52 -11.68 1.16 5.45
N SER A 53 -12.12 1.85 6.50
CA SER A 53 -12.71 1.21 7.69
C SER A 53 -14.22 0.94 7.52
N THR A 54 -14.91 1.74 6.71
CA THR A 54 -16.36 1.64 6.52
C THR A 54 -16.73 1.13 5.12
N SER A 55 -17.79 0.34 5.04
CA SER A 55 -18.32 -0.16 3.77
C SER A 55 -18.85 0.97 2.88
N ALA A 56 -19.44 2.01 3.47
CA ALA A 56 -19.96 3.16 2.74
C ALA A 56 -18.84 3.91 2.01
N GLU A 57 -17.73 4.21 2.69
CA GLU A 57 -16.56 4.87 2.11
C GLU A 57 -15.91 3.99 1.02
N LEU A 58 -15.85 2.68 1.22
CA LEU A 58 -15.26 1.77 0.24
C LEU A 58 -16.09 1.70 -1.06
N LEU A 59 -17.42 1.74 -0.93
CA LEU A 59 -18.35 1.74 -2.07
C LEU A 59 -18.35 3.09 -2.80
N SER A 60 -18.21 4.22 -2.07
CA SER A 60 -18.14 5.55 -2.68
C SER A 60 -16.84 5.78 -3.45
N GLN A 61 -15.75 5.11 -3.07
CA GLN A 61 -14.46 5.18 -3.77
C GLN A 61 -14.33 4.17 -4.92
N SER A 62 -15.27 3.21 -5.04
CA SER A 62 -15.15 2.13 -6.01
C SER A 62 -15.33 2.64 -7.45
N PRO A 63 -14.42 2.32 -8.38
CA PRO A 63 -14.43 2.89 -9.72
C PRO A 63 -15.48 2.30 -10.66
N ASP A 64 -16.00 1.08 -10.40
CA ASP A 64 -16.81 0.31 -11.36
C ASP A 64 -17.93 -0.51 -10.73
N ASN A 65 -19.10 -0.55 -11.39
CA ASN A 65 -20.29 -1.33 -10.97
C ASN A 65 -20.04 -2.84 -10.78
N LYS A 66 -19.09 -3.43 -11.49
CA LYS A 66 -18.71 -4.85 -11.30
C LYS A 66 -18.05 -5.06 -9.94
N SER A 67 -17.23 -4.11 -9.53
CA SER A 67 -16.57 -4.07 -8.22
C SER A 67 -17.60 -3.95 -7.11
N HIS A 68 -18.67 -3.18 -7.32
CA HIS A 68 -19.73 -3.00 -6.32
C HIS A 68 -20.39 -4.31 -5.90
N LYS A 69 -20.73 -5.23 -6.80
CA LYS A 69 -21.38 -6.50 -6.41
C LYS A 69 -20.46 -7.36 -5.52
N THR A 70 -19.19 -7.52 -5.90
CA THR A 70 -18.22 -8.29 -5.13
C THR A 70 -17.90 -7.60 -3.79
N LEU A 71 -17.78 -6.26 -3.80
CA LEU A 71 -17.58 -5.47 -2.59
C LEU A 71 -18.80 -5.51 -1.68
N MET A 72 -20.02 -5.52 -2.21
CA MET A 72 -21.26 -5.64 -1.43
C MET A 72 -21.30 -6.98 -0.67
N VAL A 73 -20.92 -8.09 -1.30
CA VAL A 73 -20.79 -9.39 -0.61
C VAL A 73 -19.71 -9.33 0.47
N ARG A 74 -18.57 -8.67 0.21
CA ARG A 74 -17.50 -8.50 1.21
C ARG A 74 -17.89 -7.52 2.33
N CYS A 75 -18.78 -6.57 2.06
CA CYS A 75 -19.31 -5.61 3.02
C CYS A 75 -20.46 -6.18 3.84
N SER A 76 -21.30 -7.05 3.28
CA SER A 76 -22.39 -7.70 4.01
C SER A 76 -21.86 -8.64 5.10
N LEU A 77 -20.64 -9.17 4.94
CA LEU A 77 -19.91 -9.91 5.98
C LEU A 77 -19.39 -9.01 7.11
N ARG A 78 -19.33 -7.67 6.95
CA ARG A 78 -18.97 -6.73 8.01
C ARG A 78 -20.22 -6.38 8.81
N VAL A 79 -20.53 -7.20 9.82
CA VAL A 79 -21.64 -6.97 10.75
C VAL A 79 -21.40 -5.76 11.66
N ARG A 80 -20.16 -5.25 11.74
CA ARG A 80 -19.75 -4.07 12.53
C ARG A 80 -18.73 -3.24 11.74
N GLU A 81 -18.62 -1.95 12.04
CA GLU A 81 -17.51 -1.14 11.54
C GLU A 81 -16.17 -1.84 11.83
N GLN A 82 -15.31 -1.93 10.82
CA GLN A 82 -14.02 -2.58 11.03
C GLN A 82 -13.09 -1.69 11.84
N VAL A 83 -12.41 -2.30 12.80
CA VAL A 83 -11.30 -1.69 13.51
C VAL A 83 -10.28 -1.18 12.47
N LYS A 84 -9.69 -0.01 12.75
CA LYS A 84 -8.61 0.56 11.92
C LYS A 84 -7.55 -0.52 11.67
N SER A 85 -7.38 -0.91 10.41
CA SER A 85 -6.46 -1.95 10.00
C SER A 85 -5.49 -1.42 8.94
N GLY A 86 -4.26 -1.90 9.02
CA GLY A 86 -3.20 -1.62 8.06
C GLY A 86 -2.60 -2.92 7.58
N GLU A 87 -2.25 -2.95 6.31
CA GLU A 87 -1.61 -4.11 5.70
C GLU A 87 -0.36 -3.63 4.96
N PHE A 88 0.66 -4.48 4.92
CA PHE A 88 1.88 -4.25 4.15
C PHE A 88 2.28 -5.51 3.41
N GLY A 89 3.03 -5.31 2.33
CA GLY A 89 3.67 -6.36 1.57
C GLY A 89 5.13 -6.02 1.35
N ILE A 90 5.95 -7.07 1.31
CA ILE A 90 7.38 -6.98 1.02
C ILE A 90 7.73 -7.98 -0.07
N GLY A 91 8.61 -7.58 -1.00
CA GLY A 91 9.17 -8.51 -1.97
C GLY A 91 10.20 -9.39 -1.28
N PHE A 92 9.90 -10.67 -1.08
CA PHE A 92 10.76 -11.59 -0.34
C PHE A 92 12.12 -11.77 -1.02
N GLU A 93 12.14 -11.94 -2.33
CA GLU A 93 13.37 -12.08 -3.11
C GLU A 93 14.21 -10.79 -3.06
N ARG A 94 13.56 -9.61 -3.12
CA ARG A 94 14.25 -8.32 -2.96
C ARG A 94 14.82 -8.14 -1.55
N LEU A 95 14.14 -8.68 -0.53
CA LEU A 95 14.66 -8.68 0.83
C LEU A 95 15.92 -9.55 0.93
N LEU A 96 15.90 -10.73 0.34
CA LEU A 96 17.07 -11.61 0.28
C LEU A 96 18.22 -10.96 -0.49
N GLN A 97 17.96 -10.32 -1.64
CA GLN A 97 18.97 -9.56 -2.37
C GLN A 97 19.62 -8.47 -1.51
N MET A 98 18.81 -7.72 -0.75
CA MET A 98 19.30 -6.68 0.15
C MET A 98 20.12 -7.26 1.31
N MET A 99 19.68 -8.37 1.91
CA MET A 99 20.35 -9.00 3.04
C MET A 99 21.66 -9.70 2.65
N LEU A 100 21.73 -10.25 1.43
CA LEU A 100 22.86 -11.03 0.93
C LEU A 100 23.80 -10.21 0.02
N ASP A 101 23.51 -8.92 -0.21
CA ASP A 101 24.23 -8.04 -1.14
C ASP A 101 24.32 -8.58 -2.57
N ILE A 102 23.27 -9.27 -3.03
CA ILE A 102 23.19 -9.84 -4.38
C ILE A 102 22.55 -8.81 -5.32
N ARG A 103 23.35 -8.30 -6.27
CA ARG A 103 22.91 -7.21 -7.18
C ARG A 103 21.95 -7.63 -8.29
N ASN A 104 21.86 -8.92 -8.60
CA ASN A 104 21.03 -9.44 -9.69
C ASN A 104 20.20 -10.64 -9.21
N ILE A 105 18.89 -10.64 -9.49
CA ILE A 105 17.96 -11.64 -8.96
C ILE A 105 17.97 -12.95 -9.76
N LYS A 106 18.68 -12.97 -10.90
CA LYS A 106 18.82 -14.14 -11.77
C LYS A 106 20.05 -14.99 -11.45
N ASP A 107 20.99 -14.46 -10.67
CA ASP A 107 22.15 -15.20 -10.16
C ASP A 107 21.78 -15.85 -8.82
#